data_AF-A0A936IF72-F1
#
_entry.id   AF-A0A936IF72-F1
#
_cell.length_a   1.000
_cell.length_b   1.000
_cell.length_c   1.000
_cell.angle_alpha   90.00
_cell.angle_beta   90.00
_cell.angle_gamma   90.00
#
_symmetry.space_group_name_H-M   'P 1'
#
loop_
_entity.id
_entity.type
_entity.pdbx_description
1 polymer ?
#
loop_
_entity_poly.entity_id
_entity_poly.type
_entity_poly.pdbx_seq_one_letter_code
_entity_poly.pdbx_strand_id
1 'polypeptide(L)'
;MHWADWQAAHPDTTVLAPDASRWKLYKRTYEPYFGTDELRFAVRPLPPDALPRKTPVLAVWTGARWHVLTRPMVESNADADGVWQATLDDVPVRISLRKTPVVMWAEREDGEPLTTVSAFWFAWYAMHGG
;
A
#
# COMPACT_ATOMS: atom_id res chain seq x y z
N MET A 1 -5.24 6.05 0.43
CA MET A 1 -6.32 6.87 1.01
C MET A 1 -6.22 6.89 2.55
N HIS A 2 -6.29 8.05 3.20
CA HIS A 2 -6.35 8.14 4.67
C HIS A 2 -7.79 7.93 5.15
N TRP A 3 -7.98 7.58 6.43
CA TRP A 3 -9.31 7.28 6.98
C TRP A 3 -10.32 8.42 6.80
N ALA A 4 -9.93 9.66 7.11
CA ALA A 4 -10.80 10.82 6.94
C ALA A 4 -11.20 11.05 5.47
N ASP A 5 -10.26 10.87 4.54
CA ASP A 5 -10.51 11.01 3.10
C ASP A 5 -11.50 9.93 2.63
N TRP A 6 -11.34 8.70 3.15
CA TRP A 6 -12.24 7.59 2.89
C TRP A 6 -13.64 7.85 3.42
N GLN A 7 -13.78 8.34 4.65
CA GLN A 7 -15.08 8.70 5.21
C GLN A 7 -15.78 9.81 4.40
N ALA A 8 -15.02 10.81 3.93
CA ALA A 8 -15.56 11.87 3.10
C ALA A 8 -16.07 11.35 1.74
N ALA A 9 -15.40 10.36 1.15
CA ALA A 9 -15.80 9.73 -0.10
C ALA A 9 -16.95 8.71 0.07
N HIS A 10 -17.14 8.15 1.27
CA HIS A 10 -18.12 7.09 1.55
C HIS A 10 -18.96 7.40 2.80
N PRO A 11 -19.73 8.51 2.81
CA PRO A 11 -20.42 9.00 4.00
C PRO A 11 -21.51 8.04 4.52
N ASP A 12 -22.07 7.20 3.65
CA ASP A 12 -23.16 6.28 3.98
C ASP A 12 -22.67 4.98 4.65
N THR A 13 -21.36 4.78 4.78
CA THR A 13 -20.84 3.54 5.37
C THR A 13 -20.94 3.56 6.89
N THR A 14 -21.46 2.48 7.47
CA THR A 14 -21.47 2.29 8.93
C THR A 14 -20.21 1.56 9.39
N VAL A 15 -19.53 2.09 10.41
CA VAL A 15 -18.40 1.42 11.07
C VAL A 15 -18.60 1.30 12.58
N LEU A 16 -17.95 0.32 13.18
CA LEU A 16 -17.99 0.11 14.63
C LEU A 16 -17.31 1.26 15.37
N ALA A 17 -18.03 1.88 16.31
CA ALA A 17 -17.45 2.91 17.17
C ALA A 17 -16.41 2.30 18.14
N PRO A 18 -15.31 3.00 18.45
CA PRO A 18 -14.36 2.54 19.46
C PRO A 18 -15.01 2.41 20.83
N ASP A 19 -14.75 1.29 21.53
CA ASP A 19 -15.10 1.14 22.94
C ASP A 19 -14.11 1.94 23.80
N ALA A 20 -14.59 3.02 24.42
CA ALA A 20 -13.76 3.92 25.23
C ALA A 20 -13.05 3.21 26.40
N SER A 21 -13.62 2.11 26.93
CA SER A 21 -13.00 1.33 27.99
C SER A 21 -11.71 0.61 27.53
N ARG A 22 -11.55 0.42 26.21
CA ARG A 22 -10.42 -0.27 25.58
C ARG A 22 -9.41 0.67 24.93
N TRP A 23 -9.52 1.97 25.14
CA TRP A 23 -8.67 2.97 24.49
C TRP A 23 -7.16 2.73 24.63
N LYS A 24 -6.73 2.24 25.80
CA LYS A 24 -5.32 1.87 26.06
C LYS A 24 -4.84 0.73 25.15
N LEU A 25 -5.71 -0.22 24.82
CA LEU A 25 -5.40 -1.33 23.93
C LEU A 25 -5.28 -0.85 22.48
N TYR A 26 -6.19 0.05 22.05
CA TYR A 26 -6.15 0.62 20.69
C TYR A 26 -4.93 1.51 20.43
N LYS A 27 -4.39 2.15 21.48
CA LYS A 27 -3.19 3.01 21.38
C LYS A 27 -1.87 2.25 21.39
N ARG A 28 -1.86 0.93 21.56
CA ARG A 28 -0.62 0.16 21.60
C ARG A 28 -0.05 0.06 20.19
N THR A 29 1.06 0.73 19.95
CA THR A 29 1.73 0.76 18.64
C THR A 29 2.73 -0.39 18.51
N TYR A 30 2.95 -0.81 17.27
CA TYR A 30 4.00 -1.77 16.89
C TYR A 30 5.22 -1.05 16.30
N GLU A 31 5.41 0.24 16.60
CA GLU A 31 6.48 1.07 16.02
C GLU A 31 7.87 0.44 16.12
N PRO A 32 8.29 -0.17 17.25
CA PRO A 32 9.62 -0.79 17.34
C PRO A 32 9.82 -1.93 16.32
N TYR A 33 8.74 -2.61 15.91
CA TYR A 33 8.83 -3.67 14.91
C TYR A 33 9.10 -3.10 13.52
N PHE A 34 8.59 -1.92 13.18
CA PHE A 34 8.82 -1.31 11.86
C PHE A 34 10.20 -0.64 11.75
N GLY A 35 10.89 -0.41 12.87
CA GLY A 35 12.21 0.22 12.89
C GLY A 35 13.40 -0.69 12.52
N THR A 36 13.19 -2.00 12.36
CA THR A 36 14.24 -2.96 11.95
C THR A 36 13.78 -3.77 10.75
N ASP A 37 14.71 -4.33 9.98
CA ASP A 37 14.36 -5.22 8.84
C ASP A 37 14.22 -6.71 9.25
N GLU A 38 14.27 -6.99 10.55
CA GLU A 38 14.14 -8.34 11.10
C GLU A 38 12.67 -8.81 11.11
N LEU A 39 12.41 -10.00 10.59
CA LEU A 39 11.10 -10.62 10.64
C LEU A 39 10.94 -11.40 11.94
N ARG A 40 9.92 -11.08 12.74
CA ARG A 40 9.60 -11.82 13.99
C ARG A 40 9.00 -13.20 13.73
N PHE A 41 8.48 -13.41 12.53
CA PHE A 41 7.89 -14.67 12.09
C PHE A 41 8.56 -15.09 10.79
N ALA A 42 8.97 -16.36 10.74
CA ALA A 42 9.64 -16.89 9.57
C ALA A 42 8.68 -16.93 8.37
N VAL A 43 9.18 -16.49 7.22
CA VAL A 43 8.49 -16.52 5.92
C VAL A 43 9.44 -17.13 4.89
N ARG A 44 8.91 -17.94 3.98
CA ARG A 44 9.67 -18.55 2.87
C ARG A 44 8.83 -18.59 1.59
N PRO A 45 9.44 -18.39 0.41
CA PRO A 45 10.84 -17.98 0.23
C PRO A 45 11.08 -16.53 0.71
N LEU A 46 12.33 -16.20 1.05
CA LEU A 46 12.73 -14.82 1.30
C LEU A 46 13.09 -14.15 -0.02
N PRO A 47 12.80 -12.84 -0.19
CA PRO A 47 13.23 -12.11 -1.37
C PRO A 47 14.76 -12.02 -1.47
N PRO A 48 15.29 -11.77 -2.68
CA PRO A 48 16.67 -11.33 -2.86
C PRO A 48 16.97 -10.06 -2.06
N ASP A 49 18.24 -9.86 -1.69
CA ASP A 49 18.71 -8.74 -0.87
C ASP A 49 18.82 -7.40 -1.65
N ALA A 50 17.90 -7.17 -2.58
CA ALA A 50 17.84 -5.96 -3.41
C ALA A 50 17.03 -4.83 -2.75
N LEU A 51 16.12 -5.18 -1.84
CA LEU A 51 15.25 -4.25 -1.11
C LEU A 51 15.13 -4.70 0.34
N PRO A 52 15.07 -3.76 1.31
CA PRO A 52 14.67 -4.09 2.67
C PRO A 52 13.39 -4.92 2.67
N ARG A 53 13.34 -5.98 3.47
CA ARG A 53 12.21 -6.91 3.57
C ARG A 53 10.91 -6.16 3.85
N LYS A 54 10.95 -5.16 4.74
CA LYS A 54 9.79 -4.35 5.13
C LYS A 54 9.55 -3.12 4.24
N THR A 55 10.10 -3.10 3.02
CA THR A 55 9.74 -2.08 2.03
C THR A 55 8.25 -2.19 1.70
N PRO A 56 7.44 -1.12 1.87
CA PRO A 56 6.05 -1.11 1.42
C PRO A 56 5.99 -1.19 -0.11
N VAL A 57 5.09 -2.03 -0.60
CA VAL A 57 4.78 -2.18 -2.03
C VAL A 57 3.28 -2.07 -2.27
N LEU A 58 2.92 -1.51 -3.42
CA LEU A 58 1.57 -1.53 -3.97
C LEU A 58 1.59 -2.42 -5.21
N ALA A 59 0.95 -3.58 -5.14
CA ALA A 59 0.76 -4.43 -6.30
C ALA A 59 -0.56 -4.08 -6.99
N VAL A 60 -0.52 -3.87 -8.30
CA VAL A 60 -1.66 -3.50 -9.14
C VAL A 60 -1.92 -4.62 -10.14
N TRP A 61 -3.15 -5.14 -10.19
CA TRP A 61 -3.55 -6.14 -11.17
C TRP A 61 -4.21 -5.47 -12.38
N THR A 62 -3.68 -5.72 -13.57
CA THR A 62 -4.17 -5.16 -14.84
C THR A 62 -4.99 -6.15 -15.67
N GLY A 63 -5.34 -7.31 -15.12
CA GLY A 63 -6.00 -8.39 -15.86
C GLY A 63 -5.02 -9.40 -16.47
N ALA A 64 -3.77 -8.99 -16.74
CA ALA A 64 -2.73 -9.85 -17.30
C ALA A 64 -1.68 -10.28 -16.27
N ARG A 65 -1.18 -9.32 -15.47
CA ARG A 65 -0.13 -9.54 -14.47
C ARG A 65 -0.24 -8.57 -13.31
N TRP A 66 0.53 -8.86 -12.27
CA TRP A 66 0.78 -7.93 -11.18
C TRP A 66 1.92 -6.97 -11.53
N HIS A 67 1.70 -5.69 -11.28
CA HIS A 67 2.72 -4.64 -11.31
C HIS A 67 3.04 -4.22 -9.89
N VAL A 68 4.27 -4.47 -9.44
CA VAL A 68 4.69 -4.18 -8.06
C VAL A 68 5.36 -2.83 -8.04
N LEU A 69 4.75 -1.87 -7.34
CA LEU A 69 5.21 -0.50 -7.26
C LEU A 69 5.82 -0.23 -5.88
N THR A 70 7.04 0.31 -5.87
CA THR A 70 7.72 0.76 -4.64
C THR A 70 7.57 2.27 -4.47
N ARG A 71 7.71 2.76 -3.24
CA ARG A 71 7.67 4.21 -2.97
C ARG A 71 8.70 4.99 -3.81
N PRO A 72 10.00 4.62 -3.86
CA PRO A 72 10.97 5.38 -4.66
C PRO A 72 10.60 5.45 -6.14
N MET A 73 10.00 4.39 -6.68
CA MET A 73 9.55 4.36 -8.06
C MET A 73 8.39 5.35 -8.29
N VAL A 74 7.40 5.37 -7.40
CA VAL A 74 6.29 6.33 -7.49
C VAL A 74 6.81 7.76 -7.28
N GLU A 75 7.67 7.99 -6.29
CA GLU A 75 8.29 9.30 -6.03
C GLU A 75 9.06 9.86 -7.22
N SER A 76 9.72 9.00 -8.00
CA SER A 76 10.52 9.42 -9.15
C SER A 76 9.68 9.76 -10.39
N ASN A 77 8.44 9.29 -10.45
CA ASN A 77 7.54 9.49 -11.61
C ASN A 77 6.35 10.42 -11.31
N ALA A 78 6.08 10.67 -10.03
CA ALA A 78 4.99 11.53 -9.61
C ALA A 78 5.33 13.01 -9.82
N ASP A 79 4.29 13.80 -10.10
CA ASP A 79 4.35 15.25 -10.14
C ASP A 79 4.47 15.88 -8.74
N ALA A 80 4.39 17.21 -8.68
CA ALA A 80 4.47 17.97 -7.43
C ALA A 80 3.33 17.66 -6.45
N ASP A 81 2.19 17.19 -6.95
CA ASP A 81 1.02 16.81 -6.15
C ASP A 81 1.07 15.34 -5.70
N GLY A 82 2.13 14.61 -6.07
CA GLY A 82 2.31 13.20 -5.72
C GLY A 82 1.48 12.26 -6.60
N VAL A 83 1.10 12.69 -7.80
CA VAL A 83 0.34 11.89 -8.76
C VAL A 83 1.26 11.44 -9.90
N TRP A 84 1.28 10.14 -10.16
CA TRP A 84 1.88 9.55 -11.34
C TRP A 84 0.79 8.98 -12.24
N GLN A 85 0.64 9.57 -13.42
CA GLN A 85 -0.20 9.03 -14.49
C GLN A 85 0.59 8.01 -15.29
N ALA A 86 0.19 6.75 -15.20
CA ALA A 86 0.90 5.62 -15.78
C ALA A 86 0.00 4.85 -16.73
N THR A 87 0.61 4.14 -17.67
CA THR A 87 -0.05 3.12 -18.47
C THR A 87 0.59 1.77 -18.12
N LEU A 88 -0.18 0.88 -17.51
CA LEU A 88 0.26 -0.46 -17.13
C LEU A 88 -0.48 -1.49 -17.99
N ASP A 89 0.22 -2.14 -18.92
CA ASP A 89 -0.37 -3.06 -19.92
C ASP A 89 -1.60 -2.46 -20.64
N ASP A 90 -1.43 -1.27 -21.21
CA ASP A 90 -2.49 -0.50 -21.88
C ASP A 90 -3.66 -0.05 -20.98
N VAL A 91 -3.58 -0.29 -19.66
CA VAL A 91 -4.53 0.24 -18.69
C VAL A 91 -4.03 1.59 -18.17
N PRO A 92 -4.76 2.69 -18.43
CA PRO A 92 -4.45 3.99 -17.83
C PRO A 92 -4.80 3.97 -16.33
N VAL A 93 -3.80 4.24 -15.50
CA VAL A 93 -3.88 4.17 -14.05
C VAL A 93 -3.31 5.44 -13.44
N ARG A 94 -4.07 6.04 -12.53
CA ARG A 94 -3.63 7.12 -11.66
C ARG A 94 -3.06 6.53 -10.37
N ILE A 95 -1.76 6.71 -10.14
CA ILE A 95 -1.08 6.27 -8.93
C ILE A 95 -0.83 7.49 -8.06
N SER A 96 -1.32 7.49 -6.83
CA SER A 96 -1.21 8.61 -5.91
C SER A 96 -0.36 8.25 -4.70
N LEU A 97 0.53 9.15 -4.31
CA LEU A 97 1.39 9.06 -3.14
C LEU A 97 1.15 10.26 -2.22
N ARG A 98 0.71 9.96 -0.99
CA ARG A 98 0.72 10.92 0.11
C ARG A 98 1.98 10.68 0.94
N LYS A 99 2.70 11.74 1.33
CA LYS A 99 3.92 11.64 2.15
C LYS A 99 3.67 11.59 3.66
N THR A 100 2.55 12.14 4.13
CA THR A 100 2.24 12.23 5.57
C THR A 100 0.75 11.94 5.85
N PRO A 101 0.39 10.75 6.35
CA PRO A 101 1.24 9.54 6.42
C PRO A 101 1.62 9.04 5.02
N VAL A 102 2.70 8.25 4.93
CA VAL A 102 3.13 7.62 3.67
C VAL A 102 2.07 6.59 3.25
N VAL A 103 1.35 6.87 2.17
CA VAL A 103 0.33 5.97 1.62
C VAL A 103 0.36 6.04 0.10
N MET A 104 0.36 4.87 -0.56
CA MET A 104 0.20 4.73 -2.00
C MET A 104 -1.15 4.08 -2.30
N TRP A 105 -1.81 4.52 -3.37
CA TRP A 105 -2.97 3.83 -3.93
C TRP A 105 -3.03 4.06 -5.44
N ALA A 106 -3.80 3.24 -6.14
CA ALA A 106 -3.97 3.32 -7.57
C ALA A 106 -5.45 3.17 -7.94
N GLU A 107 -5.87 3.94 -8.93
CA GLU A 107 -7.24 3.99 -9.45
C GLU A 107 -7.16 3.95 -10.98
N ARG A 108 -8.13 3.29 -11.65
CA ARG A 108 -8.22 3.41 -13.11
C ARG A 108 -8.75 4.79 -13.45
N GLU A 109 -8.27 5.37 -14.54
CA GLU A 109 -8.74 6.69 -14.98
C GLU A 109 -10.19 6.68 -15.47
N ASP A 110 -10.68 5.52 -15.94
CA ASP A 110 -12.07 5.34 -16.35
C ASP A 110 -13.04 5.12 -15.18
N GLY A 111 -12.54 5.12 -13.94
CA GLY A 111 -13.34 4.96 -12.72
C GLY A 111 -13.77 3.52 -12.42
N GLU A 112 -13.42 2.56 -13.28
CA GLU A 112 -13.68 1.15 -13.01
C GLU A 112 -12.80 0.62 -11.85
N PRO A 113 -13.28 -0.37 -11.09
CA PRO A 113 -12.53 -0.94 -9.98
C PRO A 113 -11.15 -1.46 -10.42
N LEU A 114 -10.11 -1.06 -9.68
CA LEU A 114 -8.76 -1.60 -9.82
C LEU A 114 -8.46 -2.55 -8.67
N THR A 115 -8.06 -3.78 -8.98
CA THR A 115 -7.61 -4.71 -7.94
C THR A 115 -6.19 -4.32 -7.52
N THR A 116 -6.02 -4.02 -6.23
CA THR A 116 -4.74 -3.64 -5.65
C THR A 116 -4.47 -4.39 -4.35
N VAL A 117 -3.19 -4.61 -4.04
CA VAL A 117 -2.73 -5.20 -2.77
C VAL A 117 -1.64 -4.31 -2.19
N SER A 118 -1.84 -3.85 -0.96
CA SER A 118 -0.79 -3.19 -0.18
C SER A 118 -0.13 -4.21 0.74
N ALA A 119 1.19 -4.36 0.60
CA ALA A 119 1.97 -5.34 1.35
C ALA A 119 3.37 -4.83 1.67
N PHE A 120 4.12 -5.60 2.47
CA PHE A 120 5.58 -5.48 2.50
C PHE A 120 6.20 -6.41 1.48
N TRP A 121 7.38 -6.03 0.97
CA TRP A 121 8.12 -6.77 -0.04
C TRP A 121 8.33 -8.24 0.33
N PHE A 122 8.72 -8.55 1.58
CA PHE A 122 8.89 -9.95 2.02
C PHE A 122 7.61 -10.78 1.93
N ALA A 123 6.47 -10.17 2.26
CA ALA A 123 5.18 -10.85 2.26
C ALA A 123 4.70 -11.07 0.83
N TRP A 124 4.82 -10.05 -0.01
CA TRP A 124 4.52 -10.15 -1.44
C TRP A 124 5.34 -11.25 -2.11
N TYR A 125 6.66 -11.22 -1.93
CA TYR A 125 7.58 -12.16 -2.54
C TYR A 125 7.29 -13.61 -2.13
N ALA A 126 6.96 -13.85 -0.87
CA ALA A 126 6.65 -15.20 -0.41
C ALA A 126 5.36 -15.78 -1.03
N MET A 127 4.41 -14.92 -1.40
CA MET A 127 3.14 -15.33 -2.00
C MET A 127 3.21 -15.43 -3.53
N HIS A 128 4.07 -14.62 -4.18
CA HIS A 128 4.04 -14.44 -5.63
C HIS A 128 5.39 -14.68 -6.34
N GLY A 129 6.50 -14.85 -5.63
CA GLY A 129 7.81 -15.20 -6.18
C GLY A 129 8.60 -14.05 -6.83
N GLY A 130 8.03 -12.85 -6.88
CA GLY A 130 8.58 -11.67 -7.55
C GLY A 130 7.46 -10.77 -8.04
#